data_AF-A0A0F9BI43-F1
#
_entry.id   AF-A0A0F9BI43-F1
#
_cell.length_a   1.000
_cell.length_b   1.000
_cell.length_c   1.000
_cell.angle_alpha   90.00
_cell.angle_beta   90.00
_cell.angle_gamma   90.00
#
_symmetry.space_group_name_H-M   'P 1'
#
loop_
_entity.id
_entity.type
_entity.pdbx_description
1 polymer ?
#
loop_
_entity_poly.entity_id
_entity_poly.type
_entity_poly.pdbx_seq_one_letter_code
_entity_poly.pdbx_strand_id
1 'polypeptide(L)'
;GYSPNGVDVIASNLLRNTKIIARREALQESTASKDVLTVTQRKERLSVLAKENNTGQFGFNRTPNISAIAELNKMDGSYAPEKHAILGDILIEVVYKDVAK
;
A
#
# COMPACT_ATOMS: atom_id res chain seq x y z
N GLY A 1 23.46 18.00 19.71
CA GLY A 1 22.50 18.53 18.71
C GLY A 1 23.25 19.39 17.72
N TYR A 2 22.84 19.42 16.46
CA TYR A 2 23.44 20.30 15.46
C TYR A 2 22.96 21.75 15.65
N SER A 3 23.82 22.71 15.29
CA SER A 3 23.47 24.15 15.29
C SER A 3 22.34 24.42 14.29
N PRO A 4 21.31 25.23 14.62
CA PRO A 4 20.26 25.65 13.69
C PRO A 4 20.80 26.37 12.46
N ASN A 5 21.91 27.09 12.63
CA ASN A 5 22.57 27.84 11.57
C ASN A 5 23.43 26.86 10.75
N GLY A 6 22.89 26.40 9.61
CA GLY A 6 23.57 25.47 8.70
C GLY A 6 23.01 24.05 8.67
N VAL A 7 21.83 23.81 9.28
CA VAL A 7 21.17 22.49 9.27
C VAL A 7 21.00 21.95 7.86
N ASP A 8 20.63 22.78 6.88
CA ASP A 8 20.39 22.32 5.50
C ASP A 8 21.66 21.77 4.82
N VAL A 9 22.79 22.45 5.05
CA VAL A 9 24.11 22.03 4.53
C VAL A 9 24.55 20.75 5.21
N ILE A 10 24.38 20.67 6.54
CA ILE A 10 24.72 19.49 7.33
C ILE A 10 23.84 18.31 6.91
N ALA A 11 22.53 18.50 6.73
CA ALA A 11 21.59 17.47 6.29
C ALA A 11 21.92 16.98 4.89
N SER A 12 22.22 17.89 3.95
CA SER A 12 22.63 17.53 2.59
C SER A 12 23.91 16.70 2.57
N ASN A 13 24.90 17.05 3.40
CA ASN A 13 26.13 16.28 3.53
C ASN A 13 25.89 14.91 4.19
N LEU A 14 25.00 14.86 5.16
CA LEU A 14 24.61 13.63 5.86
C LEU A 14 23.92 12.63 4.92
N LEU A 15 23.05 13.13 4.04
CA LEU A 15 22.35 12.32 3.02
C LEU A 15 23.30 11.70 1.99
N ARG A 16 24.46 12.32 1.73
CA ARG A 16 25.49 11.81 0.81
C ARG A 16 26.47 10.84 1.48
N ASN A 17 26.40 10.66 2.80
CA ASN A 17 27.31 9.80 3.54
C ASN A 17 27.07 8.32 3.21
N THR A 18 28.09 7.62 2.71
CA THR A 18 28.00 6.22 2.28
C THR A 18 27.53 5.27 3.39
N LYS A 19 27.90 5.52 4.65
CA LYS A 19 27.45 4.71 5.79
C LYS A 19 25.95 4.88 6.06
N ILE A 20 25.42 6.08 5.84
CA ILE A 20 24.00 6.38 6.05
C ILE A 20 23.15 5.81 4.92
N ILE A 21 23.64 5.88 3.68
CA ILE A 21 23.03 5.22 2.52
C ILE A 21 22.97 3.70 2.77
N ALA A 22 24.10 3.08 3.08
CA ALA A 22 24.16 1.64 3.36
C ALA A 22 23.27 1.23 4.55
N ARG A 23 23.20 2.04 5.61
CA ARG A 23 22.32 1.77 6.75
C ARG A 23 20.85 1.89 6.38
N ARG A 24 20.46 2.87 5.57
CA ARG A 24 19.09 3.02 5.07
C ARG A 24 18.69 1.83 4.21
N GLU A 25 19.54 1.40 3.30
CA GLU A 25 19.31 0.22 2.45
C GLU A 25 19.16 -1.05 3.30
N ALA A 26 20.07 -1.28 4.26
CA ALA A 26 19.99 -2.41 5.17
C ALA A 26 18.70 -2.38 6.03
N LEU A 27 18.24 -1.21 6.46
CA LEU A 27 16.98 -1.07 7.18
C LEU A 27 15.78 -1.39 6.27
N GLN A 28 15.77 -0.86 5.04
CA GLN A 28 14.72 -1.18 4.05
C GLN A 28 14.65 -2.67 3.75
N GLU A 29 15.79 -3.33 3.58
CA GLU A 29 15.89 -4.77 3.36
C GLU A 29 15.49 -5.58 4.60
N SER A 30 15.85 -5.13 5.81
CA SER A 30 15.43 -5.78 7.06
C SER A 30 13.93 -5.68 7.33
N THR A 31 13.27 -4.63 6.82
CA THR A 31 11.82 -4.44 6.90
C THR A 31 11.05 -5.10 5.76
N ALA A 32 11.74 -5.51 4.69
CA ALA A 32 11.14 -6.32 3.64
C ALA A 32 10.97 -7.74 4.19
N SER A 33 9.79 -8.02 4.76
CA SER A 33 9.40 -9.40 5.09
C SER A 33 9.64 -10.27 3.86
N LYS A 34 10.48 -11.31 3.98
CA LYS A 34 10.82 -12.22 2.88
C LYS A 34 9.58 -12.90 2.28
N ASP A 35 8.50 -12.96 3.04
CA ASP A 35 7.23 -13.57 2.65
C ASP A 35 6.30 -12.60 1.91
N VAL A 36 6.59 -11.29 1.94
CA VAL A 36 5.74 -10.26 1.35
C VAL A 36 6.31 -9.84 0.00
N LEU A 37 5.59 -10.20 -1.06
CA LEU A 37 5.91 -9.76 -2.43
C LEU A 37 5.97 -8.24 -2.51
N THR A 38 6.92 -7.71 -3.26
CA THR A 38 7.00 -6.28 -3.60
C THR A 38 5.83 -5.88 -4.52
N VAL A 39 5.55 -4.58 -4.65
CA VAL A 39 4.46 -4.08 -5.52
C VAL A 39 4.65 -4.56 -6.96
N THR A 40 5.88 -4.54 -7.48
CA THR A 40 6.22 -5.02 -8.83
C THR A 40 5.92 -6.51 -8.97
N GLN A 41 6.39 -7.33 -8.02
CA GLN A 41 6.17 -8.78 -8.02
C GLN A 41 4.67 -9.13 -7.93
N ARG A 42 3.88 -8.35 -7.18
CA ARG A 42 2.42 -8.53 -7.13
C ARG A 42 1.77 -8.25 -8.48
N LYS A 43 2.15 -7.16 -9.18
CA LYS A 43 1.63 -6.83 -10.51
C LYS A 43 1.98 -7.92 -11.53
N GLU A 44 3.20 -8.43 -11.50
CA GLU A 44 3.62 -9.55 -12.34
C GLU A 44 2.79 -10.81 -12.07
N ARG A 45 2.63 -11.18 -10.79
CA ARG A 45 1.85 -12.38 -10.42
C ARG A 45 0.38 -12.26 -10.82
N LEU A 46 -0.24 -11.09 -10.60
CA LEU A 46 -1.62 -10.83 -11.02
C LEU A 46 -1.77 -10.86 -12.54
N SER A 47 -0.78 -10.38 -13.29
CA SER A 47 -0.79 -10.42 -14.76
C SER A 47 -0.75 -11.85 -15.31
N VAL A 48 -0.04 -12.76 -14.62
CA VAL A 48 -0.03 -14.19 -14.95
C VAL A 48 -1.41 -14.80 -14.66
N LEU A 49 -1.94 -14.60 -13.45
CA LEU A 49 -3.25 -15.13 -13.05
C LEU A 49 -4.39 -14.63 -13.97
N ALA A 50 -4.32 -13.39 -14.44
CA ALA A 50 -5.29 -12.82 -15.36
C ALA A 50 -5.36 -13.55 -16.71
N LYS A 51 -4.27 -14.17 -17.16
CA LYS A 51 -4.17 -14.86 -18.46
C LYS A 51 -4.24 -16.38 -18.35
N GLU A 52 -4.20 -16.93 -17.14
CA GLU A 52 -4.12 -18.36 -16.90
C GLU A 52 -5.45 -19.06 -17.24
N ASN A 53 -5.35 -20.23 -17.89
CA ASN A 53 -6.51 -21.06 -18.18
C ASN A 53 -6.87 -21.88 -16.94
N ASN A 54 -7.64 -21.28 -16.05
CA ASN A 54 -8.10 -21.92 -14.82
C ASN A 54 -9.19 -22.96 -15.13
N THR A 55 -8.86 -24.24 -14.91
CA THR A 55 -9.82 -25.34 -15.02
C THR A 55 -10.60 -25.51 -13.71
N GLY A 56 -11.87 -25.88 -13.82
CA GLY A 56 -12.78 -26.13 -12.72
C GLY A 56 -13.69 -27.31 -13.02
N GLN A 57 -14.50 -27.68 -12.03
CA GLN A 57 -15.36 -28.88 -12.08
C GLN A 57 -16.32 -28.91 -13.29
N PHE A 58 -16.71 -27.76 -13.83
CA PHE A 58 -17.66 -27.62 -14.94
C PHE A 58 -17.04 -26.97 -16.20
N GLY A 59 -15.71 -27.02 -16.36
CA GLY A 59 -15.00 -26.40 -17.49
C GLY A 59 -14.07 -25.27 -17.03
N PHE A 60 -13.99 -24.16 -17.77
CA PHE A 60 -13.11 -23.05 -17.40
C PHE A 60 -13.72 -22.18 -16.30
N ASN A 61 -13.00 -21.97 -15.20
CA ASN A 61 -13.36 -21.06 -14.13
C ASN A 61 -12.66 -19.71 -14.33
N ARG A 62 -13.39 -18.69 -14.80
CA ARG A 62 -12.81 -17.35 -15.08
C ARG A 62 -12.79 -16.41 -13.87
N THR A 63 -13.39 -16.80 -12.75
CA THR A 63 -13.46 -15.96 -11.54
C THR A 63 -12.07 -15.49 -11.06
N PRO A 64 -11.03 -16.34 -11.02
CA PRO A 64 -9.69 -15.89 -10.60
C PRO A 64 -9.11 -14.83 -11.55
N ASN A 65 -9.32 -14.98 -12.86
CA ASN A 65 -8.86 -14.02 -13.87
C ASN A 65 -9.53 -12.66 -13.68
N ILE A 66 -10.86 -12.65 -13.49
CA ILE A 66 -11.65 -11.43 -13.29
C ILE A 66 -11.17 -10.70 -12.04
N SER A 67 -10.98 -11.43 -10.93
CA SER A 67 -10.47 -10.85 -9.69
C SER A 67 -9.06 -10.28 -9.85
N ALA A 68 -8.17 -10.98 -10.57
CA ALA A 68 -6.82 -10.49 -10.81
C ALA A 68 -6.80 -9.18 -11.62
N ILE A 69 -7.66 -9.07 -12.64
CA ILE A 69 -7.82 -7.84 -13.43
C ILE A 69 -8.38 -6.71 -12.58
N ALA A 70 -9.37 -6.99 -11.72
CA ALA A 70 -9.94 -6.00 -10.83
C ALA A 70 -8.89 -5.42 -9.86
N GLU A 71 -8.04 -6.27 -9.29
CA GLU A 71 -6.93 -5.80 -8.43
C GLU A 71 -5.90 -4.98 -9.21
N LEU A 72 -5.52 -5.38 -10.43
CA LEU A 72 -4.64 -4.59 -11.29
C LEU A 72 -5.22 -3.19 -11.55
N ASN A 73 -6.51 -3.10 -11.87
CA ASN A 73 -7.19 -1.83 -12.10
C ASN A 73 -7.22 -0.93 -10.85
N LYS A 74 -7.35 -1.50 -9.65
CA LYS A 74 -7.25 -0.74 -8.38
C LYS A 74 -5.83 -0.22 -8.16
N MET A 75 -4.82 -1.04 -8.46
CA MET A 75 -3.41 -0.66 -8.31
C MET A 75 -2.95 0.41 -9.30
N ASP A 76 -3.55 0.45 -10.49
CA ASP A 76 -3.26 1.47 -11.52
C ASP A 76 -4.10 2.75 -11.33
N GLY A 77 -5.02 2.79 -10.36
CA GLY A 77 -5.84 3.96 -10.05
C GLY A 77 -6.99 4.21 -11.02
N SER A 78 -7.27 3.27 -11.95
CA SER A 78 -8.38 3.35 -12.91
C SER A 78 -9.76 3.37 -12.24
N TYR A 79 -9.85 2.87 -11.01
CA TYR A 79 -11.01 3.00 -10.14
C TYR A 79 -10.63 3.79 -8.89
N ALA A 80 -10.41 5.10 -9.05
CA ALA A 80 -10.34 5.98 -7.89
C ALA A 80 -11.70 5.94 -7.17
N PRO A 81 -11.75 5.64 -5.86
CA PRO A 81 -13.01 5.65 -5.14
C PRO A 81 -13.63 7.04 -5.22
N GLU A 82 -14.96 7.12 -5.43
CA GLU A 82 -15.71 8.36 -5.37
C GLU A 82 -15.51 9.00 -3.99
N LYS A 83 -14.66 10.03 -3.95
CA LYS A 83 -14.46 10.82 -2.74
C LYS A 83 -15.67 11.70 -2.57
N HIS A 84 -16.52 11.33 -1.63
CA HIS A 84 -17.60 12.21 -1.18
C HIS A 84 -16.98 13.31 -0.33
N ALA A 85 -16.98 14.54 -0.84
CA ALA A 85 -16.57 15.69 -0.05
C ALA A 85 -17.63 15.95 1.03
N ILE A 86 -17.26 15.76 2.29
CA ILE A 86 -18.11 16.19 3.40
C ILE A 86 -17.86 17.68 3.60
N LEU A 87 -18.76 18.51 3.09
CA LEU A 87 -18.67 19.98 3.10
C LEU A 87 -19.31 20.61 4.36
N GLY A 88 -19.57 19.81 5.40
CA GLY A 88 -20.24 20.27 6.61
C GLY A 88 -19.67 19.63 7.88
N ASP A 89 -20.05 20.18 9.02
CA ASP A 89 -19.63 19.68 10.32
C ASP A 89 -20.30 18.34 10.64
N ILE A 90 -19.50 17.35 11.04
CA ILE A 90 -20.00 16.05 11.50
C ILE A 90 -20.17 16.12 13.02
N LEU A 91 -21.40 16.07 13.51
CA LEU A 91 -21.71 15.96 14.94
C LEU A 91 -22.08 14.50 15.26
N ILE A 92 -21.25 13.84 16.07
CA ILE A 92 -21.48 12.48 16.55
C ILE A 92 -21.90 12.56 18.02
N GLU A 93 -23.14 12.21 18.31
CA GLU A 93 -23.66 12.12 19.68
C GLU A 93 -23.77 10.65 20.10
N VAL A 94 -23.06 10.28 21.17
CA VAL A 94 -23.11 8.93 21.75
C VAL A 94 -23.95 9.00 23.02
N VAL A 95 -25.14 8.40 22.98
CA VAL A 95 -26.04 8.32 24.14
C VAL A 95 -26.00 6.90 24.70
N TYR A 96 -25.57 6.76 25.95
CA TYR A 96 -25.75 5.53 26.71
C TYR A 96 -27.22 5.43 27.12
N LYS A 97 -27.91 4.40 26.60
CA LYS A 97 -29.22 4.03 27.13
C LYS A 97 -29.00 3.14 28.32
N ASP A 98 -29.31 3.66 29.50
CA ASP A 98 -29.36 2.85 30.72
C ASP A 98 -30.50 1.83 30.53
N VAL A 99 -30.15 0.58 30.33
CA VAL A 99 -31.13 -0.51 30.28
C VAL A 99 -31.49 -0.80 31.73
N ALA A 100 -32.58 -0.20 32.21
CA ALA A 100 -33.13 -0.50 33.52
C ALA A 100 -33.35 -2.01 33.64
N LYS A 101 -32.82 -2.58 34.73
CA LYS A 101 -32.81 -4.02 35.06
C LYS A 101 -34.19 -4.65 35.12
#